data_AF-A0A949XGV9-F1
#
_entry.id   AF-A0A949XGV9-F1
#
_cell.length_a   1.000
_cell.length_b   1.000
_cell.length_c   1.000
_cell.angle_alpha   90.00
_cell.angle_beta   90.00
_cell.angle_gamma   90.00
#
_symmetry.space_group_name_H-M   'P 1'
#
loop_
_entity.id
_entity.type
_entity.pdbx_description
1 polymer ?
#
loop_
_entity_poly.entity_id
_entity_poly.type
_entity_poly.pdbx_seq_one_letter_code
_entity_poly.pdbx_strand_id
1 'polypeptide(L)' 'LLRFRPIMMTSLAALLGALPLAIGFGEGSELRRPLGISIVGGLLVSQFLTLFTTPVVYIYLDQLRTIFRKKSVQD' A
#
# COMPACT_ATOMS: atom_id res chain seq x y z
N LEU A 1 14.33 -8.61 -3.53
CA LEU A 1 14.75 -7.48 -2.67
C LEU A 1 14.74 -6.09 -3.37
N LEU A 2 14.65 -5.96 -4.70
CA LEU A 2 14.59 -4.65 -5.37
C LEU A 2 13.25 -3.88 -5.20
N ARG A 3 12.13 -4.56 -4.89
CA ARG A 3 10.80 -3.94 -4.76
C ARG A 3 10.48 -3.38 -3.36
N PHE A 4 11.29 -3.71 -2.35
CA PHE A 4 11.09 -3.28 -0.97
C PHE A 4 11.57 -1.84 -0.74
N ARG A 5 12.59 -1.40 -1.50
CA ARG A 5 13.20 -0.07 -1.36
C ARG A 5 12.22 1.08 -1.69
N PRO A 6 11.42 1.03 -2.78
CA PRO A 6 10.47 2.10 -3.11
C PRO A 6 9.27 2.17 -2.16
N ILE A 7 8.85 1.02 -1.62
CA ILE A 7 7.72 0.91 -0.71
C ILE A 7 8.07 1.47 0.67
N MET A 8 9.26 1.17 1.17
CA MET A 8 9.75 1.75 2.42
C MET A 8 9.98 3.26 2.28
N MET A 9 10.48 3.74 1.13
CA MET A 9 10.66 5.18 0.87
C MET A 9 9.36 5.97 0.94
N THR A 10 8.30 5.47 0.31
CA THR A 10 7.01 6.18 0.26
C THR A 10 6.29 6.16 1.61
N SER A 11 6.30 5.03 2.32
CA SER A 11 5.78 4.96 3.70
C SER A 11 6.51 5.90 4.66
N LEU A 12 7.83 5.97 4.60
CA LEU A 12 8.62 6.86 5.46
C LEU A 12 8.34 8.34 5.15
N ALA A 13 8.27 8.72 3.88
CA ALA A 13 7.93 10.09 3.49
C ALA A 13 6.53 10.51 3.96
N ALA A 14 5.55 9.62 3.81
CA ALA A 14 4.17 9.89 4.21
C ALA A 14 4.02 9.92 5.74
N LEU A 15 4.70 9.03 6.47
CA LEU A 15 4.76 9.05 7.93
C LEU A 15 5.41 10.34 8.44
N LEU A 16 6.54 10.76 7.88
CA LEU A 16 7.22 12.00 8.28
C LEU A 16 6.41 13.26 7.97
N GLY A 17 5.60 13.27 6.90
CA GLY A 17 4.69 14.38 6.59
C GLY A 17 3.44 14.42 7.48
N ALA A 18 2.93 13.25 7.89
CA ALA A 18 1.74 13.14 8.73
C ALA A 18 2.06 13.23 10.24
N LEU A 19 3.29 12.94 10.66
CA LEU A 19 3.75 13.02 12.04
C LEU A 19 3.59 14.42 12.67
N PRO A 20 4.01 15.54 12.05
CA PRO A 20 3.78 16.87 12.61
C PRO A 20 2.29 17.26 12.65
N LEU A 21 1.47 16.74 11.70
CA LEU A 21 0.01 16.92 11.70
C LEU A 21 -0.66 16.15 12.86
N ALA A 22 -0.17 14.95 13.17
CA ALA A 22 -0.71 14.10 14.24
C ALA A 22 -0.27 14.55 15.65
N ILE A 23 0.91 15.16 15.76
CA ILE A 23 1.44 15.66 17.05
C ILE A 23 0.80 17.01 17.43
N GLY A 24 0.39 17.84 16.47
CA GLY A 24 -0.56 18.94 16.68
C GLY A 24 -0.27 19.85 17.88
N PHE A 25 0.85 20.58 17.87
CA PHE A 25 1.12 21.65 18.84
C PHE A 25 0.41 22.95 18.40
N GLY A 26 -0.82 23.19 18.88
CA GLY A 26 -1.54 24.45 18.67
C GLY A 26 -3.08 24.36 18.82
N GLU A 27 -3.75 25.49 19.02
CA GLU A 27 -5.22 25.59 19.05
C GLU A 27 -5.86 25.05 17.75
N GLY A 28 -6.91 24.23 17.87
CA GLY A 28 -7.50 23.48 16.76
C GLY A 28 -6.91 22.07 16.52
N SER A 29 -6.03 21.61 17.42
CA SER A 29 -5.43 20.26 17.41
C SER A 29 -6.44 19.12 17.60
N GLU A 30 -7.58 19.39 18.23
CA GLU A 30 -8.69 18.46 18.43
C GLU A 30 -9.31 17.94 17.12
N LEU A 31 -9.27 18.72 16.04
CA LEU A 31 -9.72 18.28 14.72
C LEU A 31 -8.56 17.73 13.86
N ARG A 32 -7.34 18.23 14.04
CA ARG A 32 -6.17 17.83 13.24
C ARG A 32 -5.59 16.48 13.66
N ARG A 33 -5.67 16.13 14.95
CA ARG A 33 -5.28 14.81 15.48
C ARG A 33 -6.04 13.64 14.83
N PRO A 34 -7.39 13.62 14.84
CA PRO A 34 -8.14 12.50 14.25
C PRO A 34 -7.95 12.41 12.72
N LEU A 35 -7.78 13.54 12.04
CA LEU A 35 -7.46 13.57 10.60
C LEU A 35 -6.06 12.98 10.32
N GLY A 36 -5.04 13.35 11.11
CA GLY A 36 -3.70 12.79 10.99
C GLY A 36 -3.66 11.28 11.23
N ILE A 37 -4.36 10.80 12.26
CA ILE A 37 -4.48 9.36 12.57
C ILE A 37 -5.17 8.61 11.43
N SER A 38 -6.25 9.15 10.87
CA SER A 38 -6.98 8.54 9.75
C SER A 38 -6.11 8.42 8.49
N ILE A 39 -5.32 9.44 8.18
CA ILE A 39 -4.40 9.44 7.04
C ILE A 39 -3.28 8.42 7.23
N VAL A 40 -2.64 8.40 8.40
CA VAL A 40 -1.57 7.42 8.71
C VAL A 40 -2.11 5.99 8.66
N GLY A 41 -3.26 5.74 9.27
CA GLY A 41 -3.90 4.43 9.24
C GLY A 41 -4.28 4.01 7.82
N GLY A 42 -4.90 4.90 7.04
CA GLY A 42 -5.28 4.65 5.66
C GLY A 42 -4.09 4.37 4.74
N LEU A 43 -2.98 5.08 4.93
CA LEU A 43 -1.74 4.86 4.19
C LEU A 43 -1.08 3.52 4.55
N LEU A 44 -1.02 3.18 5.83
CA LEU A 44 -0.50 1.87 6.27
C LEU A 44 -1.32 0.73 5.69
N VAL A 45 -2.65 0.81 5.76
CA VAL A 45 -3.55 -0.19 5.19
C VAL A 45 -3.40 -0.27 3.68
N SER A 46 -3.39 0.87 2.97
CA SER A 46 -3.21 0.91 1.50
C SER A 46 -1.87 0.33 1.07
N GLN A 47 -0.82 0.57 1.84
CA GLN A 47 0.51 0.04 1.55
C GLN A 47 0.56 -1.48 1.72
N PHE A 48 -0.05 -1.99 2.79
CA PHE A 48 -0.20 -3.43 3.01
C PHE A 48 -1.04 -4.08 1.91
N LEU A 49 -2.17 -3.47 1.57
CA LEU A 49 -3.06 -3.96 0.52
C LEU A 49 -2.33 -4.00 -0.82
N THR A 50 -1.48 -3.02 -1.14
CA THR A 50 -0.69 -2.99 -2.38
C THR A 50 0.37 -4.09 -2.42
N LEU A 51 1.11 -4.28 -1.31
CA LEU A 51 2.10 -5.34 -1.17
C LEU A 51 1.51 -6.73 -1.27
N PHE A 52 0.27 -6.92 -0.81
CA PHE A 52 -0.43 -8.20 -0.81
C PHE A 52 -1.21 -8.44 -2.11
N THR A 53 -1.86 -7.42 -2.65
CA THR A 53 -2.61 -7.48 -3.91
C THR A 53 -1.70 -7.80 -5.08
N THR A 54 -0.52 -7.17 -5.17
CA THR A 54 0.41 -7.41 -6.29
C THR A 54 0.77 -8.89 -6.48
N PRO A 55 1.26 -9.63 -5.47
CA PRO A 55 1.57 -11.06 -5.62
C PRO A 55 0.31 -11.92 -5.75
N VAL A 56 -0.78 -11.62 -5.04
CA VAL A 56 -2.03 -12.39 -5.12
C VAL A 56 -2.59 -12.35 -6.54
N VAL A 57 -2.71 -11.15 -7.12
CA VAL A 57 -3.17 -10.98 -8.50
C VAL A 57 -2.21 -11.67 -9.48
N TYR A 58 -0.89 -11.64 -9.22
CA TYR A 58 0.07 -12.35 -10.07
C TYR A 58 -0.15 -13.86 -10.05
N ILE A 59 -0.44 -14.46 -8.90
CA ILE A 59 -0.74 -15.89 -8.79
C ILE A 59 -2.05 -16.23 -9.52
N TYR A 60 -3.10 -15.43 -9.36
CA TYR A 60 -4.36 -15.64 -10.08
C TYR A 60 -4.19 -15.52 -11.61
N LEU A 61 -3.45 -14.50 -12.06
CA LEU A 61 -3.15 -14.32 -13.48
C LEU A 61 -2.26 -15.43 -14.03
N ASP A 62 -1.29 -15.93 -13.25
CA ASP A 62 -0.42 -17.03 -13.64
C ASP A 62 -1.19 -18.34 -13.79
N GLN A 63 -2.12 -18.63 -12.86
CA GLN A 63 -3.04 -19.77 -12.97
C GLN A 63 -3.94 -19.68 -14.21
N LEU A 64 -4.52 -18.50 -14.48
CA LEU A 64 -5.30 -18.26 -15.70
C LEU A 64 -4.44 -18.45 -16.95
N ARG A 65 -3.21 -17.93 -16.94
CA ARG A 65 -2.27 -18.07 -18.06
C ARG A 65 -1.87 -19.53 -18.29
N THR A 66 -1.71 -20.35 -17.23
CA THR A 66 -1.41 -21.78 -17.40
C THR A 66 -2.57 -22.53 -18.02
N ILE A 67 -3.81 -22.20 -17.63
CA ILE A 67 -5.02 -22.80 -18.20
C ILE A 67 -5.20 -22.42 -19.67
N PHE A 68 -5.02 -21.14 -20.02
CA PHE A 68 -5.10 -20.68 -21.42
C PHE A 68 -3.97 -21.22 -22.29
N ARG A 69 -2.74 -21.35 -21.77
CA ARG A 69 -1.60 -21.91 -22.52
C ARG A 69 -1.77 -23.39 -22.86
N LYS A 70 -2.46 -24.15 -22.00
CA LYS A 70 -2.77 -25.56 -22.28
C LYS A 70 -3.73 -25.72 -23.49
N LYS A 71 -4.45 -24.66 -23.87
CA LYS A 71 -5.43 -24.67 -24.96
C LYS A 71 -4.85 -24.37 -26.34
N SER A 72 -3.64 -23.82 -26.47
CA SER A 72 -3.05 -23.45 -27.78
C SER A 72 -1.92 -24.37 -28.26
N VAL A 73 -1.58 -25.43 -27.52
CA VAL A 73 -0.60 -26.46 -27.94
C VAL A 73 -1.33 -27.73 -28.43
N GLN A 74 -2.62 -27.61 -28.69
CA GLN A 74 -3.47 -28.67 -29.23
C GLN A 74 -4.31 -28.16 -30.41
N ASP A 75 -3.67 -27.34 -31.26
CA ASP A 75 -4.09 -27.07 -32.63
C ASP A 75 -2.94 -27.48 -33.57
#